data_AF-A0A1G2E222-F1
#
_entry.id   AF-A0A1G2E222-F1
#
_cell.length_a   1.000
_cell.length_b   1.000
_cell.length_c   1.000
_cell.angle_alpha   90.00
_cell.angle_beta   90.00
_cell.angle_gamma   90.00
#
_symmetry.space_group_name_H-M   'P 1'
#
loop_
_entity.id
_entity.type
_entity.pdbx_description
1 polymer ?
#
loop_
_entity_poly.entity_id
_entity_poly.type
_entity_poly.pdbx_seq_one_letter_code
_entity_poly.pdbx_strand_id
1 'polypeptide(L)'
;MIVNTTYGDVFKTSNKHIAFAVNTEGFNDAGFAGSVSRYWPKLANTGPKKLGDVISKKGTNKIFHALVCHSLGNDGWEKTAETVTKCLDSLDVPNDETIAIVLMGAGMIGQLGGANVFSILGGMARSKKRVAVYTL
;
A
#
# COMPACT_ATOMS: atom_id res chain seq x y z
N MET A 1 -11.12 5.68 5.22
CA MET A 1 -12.50 5.18 5.34
C MET A 1 -12.68 4.05 4.36
N ILE A 2 -12.87 2.84 4.86
CA ILE A 2 -13.14 1.68 4.01
C ILE A 2 -14.58 1.77 3.51
N VAL A 3 -14.77 1.83 2.19
CA VAL A 3 -16.10 1.89 1.55
C VAL A 3 -16.54 0.54 0.99
N ASN A 4 -15.59 -0.38 0.78
CA ASN A 4 -15.88 -1.73 0.33
C ASN A 4 -14.73 -2.68 0.68
N THR A 5 -15.03 -3.97 0.83
CA THR A 5 -14.05 -5.07 0.87
C THR A 5 -14.40 -6.08 -0.21
N THR A 6 -13.46 -6.34 -1.10
CA THR A 6 -13.66 -7.19 -2.28
C THR A 6 -12.68 -8.37 -2.24
N TYR A 7 -13.20 -9.58 -2.36
CA TYR A 7 -12.36 -10.73 -2.69
C TYR A 7 -12.06 -10.71 -4.19
N GLY A 8 -10.80 -10.47 -4.55
CA GLY A 8 -10.43 -10.27 -5.95
C GLY A 8 -9.03 -9.72 -6.12
N ASP A 9 -8.49 -9.90 -7.32
CA ASP A 9 -7.22 -9.32 -7.75
C ASP A 9 -7.36 -7.81 -7.92
N VAL A 10 -6.60 -7.04 -7.14
CA VAL A 10 -6.62 -5.58 -7.18
C VAL A 10 -6.22 -5.02 -8.56
N PHE A 11 -5.43 -5.73 -9.35
CA PHE A 11 -5.06 -5.28 -10.71
C PHE A 11 -6.28 -5.24 -11.65
N LYS A 12 -7.34 -6.00 -11.35
CA LYS A 12 -8.59 -6.03 -12.11
C LYS A 12 -9.62 -5.01 -11.65
N THR A 13 -9.28 -4.16 -10.66
CA THR A 13 -10.18 -3.13 -10.16
C THR A 13 -10.58 -2.13 -11.26
N SER A 14 -11.80 -1.60 -11.21
CA SER A 14 -12.22 -0.46 -12.04
C SER A 14 -11.65 0.86 -11.53
N ASN A 15 -11.27 0.95 -10.25
CA ASN A 15 -10.73 2.16 -9.65
C ASN A 15 -9.42 2.60 -10.32
N LYS A 16 -9.25 3.92 -10.49
CA LYS A 16 -8.07 4.51 -11.14
C LYS A 16 -6.81 4.41 -10.28
N HIS A 17 -6.97 4.47 -8.96
CA HIS A 17 -5.89 4.51 -7.98
C HIS A 17 -5.69 3.15 -7.32
N ILE A 18 -4.45 2.66 -7.25
CA ILE A 18 -4.07 1.44 -6.56
C ILE A 18 -2.97 1.76 -5.54
N ALA A 19 -3.21 1.48 -4.26
CA ALA A 19 -2.25 1.69 -3.18
C ALA A 19 -1.75 0.36 -2.59
N PHE A 20 -0.49 0.33 -2.17
CA PHE A 20 0.15 -0.84 -1.58
C PHE A 20 1.36 -0.46 -0.73
N ALA A 21 1.76 -1.36 0.18
CA ALA A 21 2.89 -1.16 1.08
C ALA A 21 4.23 -1.36 0.38
N VAL A 22 5.22 -0.54 0.74
CA VAL A 22 6.65 -0.70 0.44
C VAL A 22 7.47 -0.38 1.70
N ASN A 23 8.73 -0.84 1.72
CA ASN A 23 9.60 -0.65 2.88
C ASN A 23 10.52 0.58 2.78
N THR A 24 11.04 1.00 3.93
CA THR A 24 11.98 2.12 4.07
C THR A 24 13.34 1.84 3.45
N GLU A 25 13.76 0.60 3.32
CA GLU A 25 15.04 0.22 2.71
C GLU A 25 15.02 0.36 1.18
N GLY A 26 13.82 0.29 0.60
CA GLY A 26 13.58 0.45 -0.82
C GLY A 26 13.66 -0.84 -1.62
N PHE A 27 13.73 -2.01 -1.00
CA PHE A 27 13.78 -3.32 -1.66
C PHE A 27 12.37 -3.88 -1.83
N ASN A 28 11.74 -3.66 -2.99
CA ASN A 28 10.31 -3.94 -3.21
C ASN A 28 10.07 -4.94 -4.35
N ASP A 29 10.86 -6.01 -4.38
CA ASP A 29 10.85 -7.05 -5.42
C ASP A 29 10.06 -8.31 -5.04
N ALA A 30 9.52 -8.37 -3.82
CA ALA A 30 8.70 -9.48 -3.32
C ALA A 30 7.22 -9.12 -3.12
N GLY A 31 6.38 -10.16 -3.03
CA GLY A 31 4.94 -10.03 -2.77
C GLY A 31 4.20 -9.18 -3.81
N PHE A 32 3.24 -8.37 -3.33
CA PHE A 32 2.47 -7.50 -4.21
C PHE A 32 3.34 -6.41 -4.86
N ALA A 33 4.25 -5.78 -4.10
CA ALA A 33 5.14 -4.75 -4.63
C ALA A 33 6.06 -5.31 -5.74
N GLY A 34 6.55 -6.55 -5.59
CA GLY A 34 7.26 -7.27 -6.64
C GLY A 34 6.43 -7.60 -7.87
N SER A 35 5.11 -7.76 -7.71
CA SER A 35 4.20 -7.90 -8.86
C SER A 35 4.02 -6.57 -9.59
N VAL A 36 3.89 -5.46 -8.86
CA VAL A 36 3.83 -4.11 -9.44
C VAL A 36 5.15 -3.73 -10.14
N SER A 37 6.30 -4.16 -9.62
CA SER A 37 7.61 -3.82 -10.17
C SER A 37 7.82 -4.33 -11.61
N ARG A 38 7.07 -5.37 -12.03
CA ARG A 38 7.06 -5.83 -13.43
C ARG A 38 6.53 -4.77 -14.40
N TYR A 39 5.63 -3.91 -13.94
CA TYR A 39 5.09 -2.77 -14.69
C TYR A 39 5.82 -1.46 -14.38
N TRP A 40 6.49 -1.41 -13.23
CA TRP A 40 7.26 -0.27 -12.75
C TRP A 40 8.65 -0.74 -12.27
N PRO A 41 9.60 -1.02 -13.19
CA PRO A 41 10.89 -1.65 -12.82
C PRO A 41 11.68 -0.91 -11.74
N LYS A 42 11.64 0.43 -11.74
CA LYS A 42 12.30 1.27 -10.71
C LYS A 42 11.73 1.08 -9.30
N LEU A 43 10.55 0.47 -9.14
CA LEU A 43 9.98 0.18 -7.83
C LEU A 43 10.76 -0.90 -7.09
N ALA A 44 11.33 -1.88 -7.82
CA ALA A 44 12.05 -3.01 -7.22
C ALA A 44 13.20 -2.52 -6.31
N ASN A 45 13.86 -1.42 -6.70
CA ASN A 45 14.81 -0.71 -5.85
C ASN A 45 14.62 0.81 -5.95
N THR A 46 13.98 1.41 -4.96
CA THR A 46 13.76 2.86 -4.89
C THR A 46 14.88 3.62 -4.17
N GLY A 47 15.86 2.89 -3.64
CA GLY A 47 16.75 3.34 -2.57
C GLY A 47 15.98 3.66 -1.27
N PRO A 48 16.72 4.03 -0.21
CA PRO A 48 16.13 4.34 1.08
C PRO A 48 15.07 5.45 1.01
N LYS A 49 14.02 5.30 1.82
CA LYS A 49 12.89 6.22 1.96
C LYS A 49 12.54 6.42 3.42
N LYS A 50 11.81 7.50 3.71
CA LYS A 50 11.33 7.78 5.06
C LYS A 50 9.96 7.15 5.25
N LEU A 51 9.73 6.63 6.45
CA LEU A 51 8.42 6.16 6.86
C LEU A 51 7.41 7.31 6.72
N GLY A 52 6.32 7.08 6.00
CA GLY A 52 5.31 8.10 5.67
C GLY A 52 5.42 8.67 4.26
N ASP A 53 6.54 8.43 3.56
CA ASP A 53 6.68 8.85 2.15
C ASP A 53 5.69 8.10 1.25
N VAL A 54 5.32 8.75 0.14
CA VAL A 54 4.49 8.15 -0.90
C VAL A 54 5.13 8.37 -2.26
N ILE A 55 5.28 7.30 -3.03
CA ILE A 55 5.82 7.34 -4.38
C ILE A 55 4.70 6.95 -5.34
N SER A 56 4.38 7.85 -6.28
CA SER A 56 3.30 7.63 -7.23
C SER A 56 3.84 7.44 -8.65
N LYS A 57 3.24 6.51 -9.39
CA LYS A 57 3.53 6.30 -10.82
C LYS A 57 2.25 6.23 -11.62
N LYS A 58 2.09 7.19 -12.53
CA LYS A 58 1.05 7.17 -13.55
C LYS A 58 1.43 6.16 -14.65
N GLY A 59 0.58 5.16 -14.84
CA GLY A 59 0.56 4.29 -16.02
C GLY A 59 -0.49 4.76 -17.03
N THR A 60 -0.79 3.92 -18.02
CA THR A 60 -1.76 4.26 -19.09
C THR A 60 -3.17 4.49 -18.52
N ASN A 61 -3.67 3.56 -17.69
CA ASN A 61 -5.05 3.61 -17.17
C ASN A 61 -5.13 3.59 -15.63
N LYS A 62 -4.00 3.41 -14.94
CA LYS A 62 -3.92 3.28 -13.48
C LYS A 62 -2.85 4.20 -12.92
N ILE A 63 -3.03 4.61 -11.68
CA ILE A 63 -2.04 5.31 -10.88
C ILE A 63 -1.70 4.42 -9.70
N PHE A 64 -0.42 4.03 -9.61
CA PHE A 64 0.10 3.22 -8.52
C PHE A 64 0.66 4.13 -7.43
N HIS A 65 0.32 3.85 -6.18
CA HIS A 65 0.77 4.57 -4.99
C HIS A 65 1.49 3.59 -4.05
N ALA A 66 2.82 3.67 -4.04
CA ALA A 66 3.66 2.93 -3.11
C ALA A 66 3.74 3.72 -1.80
N LEU A 67 3.17 3.16 -0.73
CA LEU A 67 3.12 3.76 0.60
C LEU A 67 4.29 3.21 1.43
N VAL A 68 5.24 4.07 1.81
CA VAL A 68 6.39 3.68 2.62
C VAL A 68 5.93 3.56 4.07
N CYS A 69 5.44 2.38 4.45
CA CYS A 69 4.70 2.18 5.70
C CYS A 69 5.25 1.10 6.62
N HIS A 70 6.37 0.46 6.27
CA HIS A 70 7.05 -0.49 7.13
C HIS A 70 8.57 -0.48 6.88
N SER A 71 9.32 -1.20 7.70
CA SER A 71 10.75 -1.45 7.55
C SER A 71 11.02 -2.95 7.48
N LEU A 72 12.17 -3.33 6.92
CA LEU A 72 12.74 -4.68 7.02
C LEU A 72 13.59 -4.89 8.28
N GLY A 73 13.92 -3.80 8.99
CA GLY A 73 14.68 -3.80 10.24
C GLY A 73 13.80 -3.97 11.49
N ASN A 74 14.35 -3.58 12.65
CA ASN A 74 13.77 -3.90 13.97
C ASN A 74 12.34 -3.37 14.20
N ASP A 75 12.00 -2.18 13.68
CA ASP A 75 10.66 -1.61 13.84
C ASP A 75 9.62 -2.31 12.93
N GLY A 76 10.06 -3.10 11.95
CA GLY A 76 9.23 -3.94 11.10
C GLY A 76 7.93 -3.28 10.65
N TRP A 77 6.81 -3.83 11.13
CA TRP A 77 5.45 -3.38 10.85
C TRP A 77 4.78 -2.63 12.01
N GLU A 78 5.51 -2.34 13.08
CA GLU A 78 4.95 -1.83 14.35
C GLU A 78 4.17 -0.52 14.14
N LYS A 79 4.74 0.40 13.35
CA LYS A 79 4.16 1.73 13.08
C LYS A 79 3.23 1.75 11.87
N THR A 80 3.03 0.63 11.17
CA THR A 80 2.33 0.61 9.87
C THR A 80 0.90 1.13 9.95
N ALA A 81 0.17 0.85 11.04
CA ALA A 81 -1.21 1.30 11.22
C ALA A 81 -1.34 2.84 11.27
N GLU A 82 -0.40 3.52 11.93
CA GLU A 82 -0.30 4.97 11.94
C GLU A 82 0.13 5.47 10.56
N THR A 83 1.19 4.88 10.01
CA THR A 83 1.82 5.37 8.79
C THR A 83 0.92 5.23 7.57
N VAL A 84 0.19 4.11 7.43
CA VAL A 84 -0.74 3.93 6.30
C VAL A 84 -1.82 5.01 6.30
N THR A 85 -2.29 5.43 7.48
CA THR A 85 -3.26 6.52 7.62
C THR A 85 -2.66 7.82 7.07
N LYS A 86 -1.43 8.16 7.51
CA LYS A 86 -0.70 9.36 7.08
C LYS A 86 -0.44 9.36 5.57
N CYS A 87 0.06 8.26 5.03
CA CYS A 87 0.33 8.10 3.60
C CYS A 87 -0.95 8.30 2.77
N LEU A 88 -2.04 7.61 3.13
CA LEU A 88 -3.31 7.76 2.42
C LEU A 88 -3.82 9.20 2.47
N ASP A 89 -3.75 9.84 3.64
CA ASP A 89 -4.23 11.21 3.82
C ASP A 89 -3.37 12.25 3.07
N SER A 90 -2.09 11.96 2.81
CA SER A 90 -1.21 12.82 2.00
C SER A 90 -1.42 12.72 0.49
N LEU A 91 -2.19 11.72 0.02
CA LEU A 91 -2.43 11.54 -1.40
C LEU A 91 -3.28 12.67 -1.98
N ASP A 92 -2.79 13.27 -3.06
CA ASP A 92 -3.56 14.19 -3.91
C ASP A 92 -4.52 13.42 -4.82
N VAL A 93 -5.49 12.76 -4.20
CA VAL A 93 -6.60 12.05 -4.84
C VAL A 93 -7.90 12.72 -4.42
N PRO A 94 -8.78 13.12 -5.35
CA PRO A 94 -10.07 13.73 -5.01
C PRO A 94 -10.87 12.85 -4.03
N ASN A 95 -11.61 13.48 -3.11
CA ASN A 95 -12.30 12.76 -2.04
C ASN A 95 -13.51 11.93 -2.53
N ASP A 96 -13.99 12.18 -3.73
CA ASP A 96 -15.02 11.41 -4.45
C ASP A 96 -14.45 10.21 -5.21
N GLU A 97 -13.14 10.19 -5.48
CA GLU A 97 -12.45 9.02 -6.03
C GLU A 97 -12.15 7.97 -4.95
N THR A 98 -12.21 6.69 -5.34
CA THR A 98 -11.91 5.57 -4.45
C THR A 98 -10.55 4.97 -4.80
N ILE A 99 -9.73 4.74 -3.77
CA ILE A 99 -8.43 4.10 -3.89
C ILE A 99 -8.59 2.61 -3.64
N ALA A 100 -8.32 1.78 -4.65
CA ALA A 100 -8.18 0.34 -4.43
C ALA A 100 -6.90 0.08 -3.64
N ILE A 101 -6.95 -0.71 -2.58
CA ILE A 101 -5.80 -0.98 -1.72
C ILE A 101 -5.76 -2.47 -1.41
N VAL A 102 -4.56 -3.05 -1.43
CA VAL A 102 -4.39 -4.45 -1.00
C VAL A 102 -4.52 -4.57 0.52
N LEU A 103 -4.95 -5.73 0.99
CA LEU A 103 -4.90 -6.09 2.41
C LEU A 103 -3.43 -6.28 2.84
N MET A 104 -2.78 -5.16 3.18
CA MET A 104 -1.38 -5.12 3.57
C MET A 104 -1.12 -6.00 4.80
N GLY A 105 0.03 -6.67 4.81
CA GLY A 105 0.43 -7.55 5.90
C GLY A 105 -0.17 -8.96 5.83
N ALA A 106 -1.25 -9.19 5.08
CA ALA A 106 -1.90 -10.50 5.02
C ALA A 106 -1.20 -11.53 4.13
N GLY A 107 -0.35 -11.07 3.20
CA GLY A 107 0.49 -11.96 2.40
C GLY A 107 1.65 -12.57 3.21
N MET A 108 2.22 -13.66 2.70
CA MET A 108 3.29 -14.43 3.35
C MET A 108 4.45 -13.55 3.89
N ILE A 109 4.92 -12.57 3.10
CA ILE A 109 6.00 -11.66 3.51
C ILE A 109 5.61 -10.80 4.73
N GLY A 110 4.37 -10.32 4.76
CA GLY A 110 3.86 -9.53 5.88
C GLY A 110 3.73 -10.38 7.14
N GLN A 111 3.17 -11.59 7.01
CA GLN A 111 3.01 -12.51 8.13
C GLN A 111 4.34 -12.93 8.75
N LEU A 112 5.33 -13.28 7.92
CA LEU A 112 6.69 -13.61 8.39
C LEU A 112 7.36 -12.42 9.09
N GLY A 113 7.07 -11.20 8.65
CA GLY A 113 7.55 -9.96 9.27
C GLY A 113 6.80 -9.51 10.52
N GLY A 114 5.80 -10.27 10.99
CA GLY A 114 5.02 -9.92 12.18
C GLY A 114 3.96 -8.83 11.95
N ALA A 115 3.48 -8.65 10.71
CA ALA A 115 2.47 -7.66 10.40
C ALA A 115 1.16 -7.90 11.16
N ASN A 116 0.72 -6.91 11.95
CA ASN A 116 -0.59 -6.93 12.58
C ASN A 116 -1.66 -6.44 11.59
N VAL A 117 -2.20 -7.37 10.81
CA VAL A 117 -3.20 -7.09 9.76
C VAL A 117 -4.40 -6.30 10.28
N PHE A 118 -4.92 -6.64 11.47
CA PHE A 118 -6.07 -5.97 12.04
C PHE A 118 -5.78 -4.50 12.37
N SER A 119 -4.63 -4.22 12.99
CA SER A 119 -4.19 -2.85 13.28
C SER A 119 -3.97 -2.06 11.99
N ILE A 120 -3.37 -2.67 10.97
CA ILE A 120 -3.13 -2.04 9.66
C ILE A 120 -4.46 -1.69 8.98
N LEU A 121 -5.42 -2.62 8.97
CA LEU A 121 -6.77 -2.38 8.45
C LEU A 121 -7.47 -1.24 9.22
N GLY A 122 -7.30 -1.18 10.53
CA GLY A 122 -7.77 -0.05 11.35
C GLY A 122 -7.16 1.29 10.94
N GLY A 123 -5.89 1.31 10.52
CA GLY A 123 -5.25 2.48 9.93
C GLY A 123 -5.89 2.92 8.62
N MET A 124 -6.12 1.97 7.70
CA MET A 124 -6.81 2.23 6.43
C MET A 124 -8.24 2.78 6.66
N ALA A 125 -8.93 2.23 7.66
CA ALA A 125 -10.27 2.68 8.04
C ALA A 125 -10.29 4.14 8.53
N ARG A 126 -9.28 4.56 9.30
CA ARG A 126 -9.17 5.92 9.86
C ARG A 126 -8.81 7.02 8.85
N SER A 127 -8.27 6.66 7.68
CA SER A 127 -7.92 7.65 6.65
C SER A 127 -9.15 8.49 6.24
N LYS A 128 -8.94 9.74 5.83
CA LYS A 128 -9.95 10.61 5.24
C LYS A 128 -10.29 10.24 3.79
N LYS A 129 -9.45 9.43 3.14
CA LYS A 129 -9.70 8.93 1.78
C LYS A 129 -10.65 7.74 1.77
N ARG A 130 -11.40 7.60 0.67
CA ARG A 130 -12.23 6.43 0.38
C ARG A 130 -11.33 5.30 -0.11
N VAL A 131 -11.35 4.16 0.56
CA VAL A 131 -10.55 2.99 0.17
C VAL A 131 -11.42 1.75 -0.04
N ALA A 132 -11.12 0.99 -1.08
CA ALA A 132 -11.71 -0.32 -1.34
C ALA A 132 -10.63 -1.39 -1.12
N VAL A 133 -10.80 -2.25 -0.13
CA VAL A 133 -9.79 -3.24 0.27
C VAL A 133 -9.94 -4.50 -0.56
N TYR A 134 -8.84 -5.00 -1.12
CA TYR A 134 -8.75 -6.23 -1.91
C TYR A 134 -7.95 -7.30 -1.18
N THR A 135 -8.41 -8.55 -1.23
CA THR A 135 -7.88 -9.65 -0.39
C THR A 135 -7.23 -10.82 -1.14
N LEU A 136 -6.98 -10.69 -2.46
CA LEU A 136 -6.17 -11.63 -3.26
C LEU A 136 -4.89 -10.99 -3.79
#